data_AF-X7Z9B7-F1
#
_entry.id   AF-X7Z9B7-F1
#
_cell.length_a   1.000
_cell.length_b   1.000
_cell.length_c   1.000
_cell.angle_alpha   90.00
_cell.angle_beta   90.00
_cell.angle_gamma   90.00
#
_symmetry.space_group_name_H-M   'P 1'
#
loop_
_entity.id
_entity.type
_entity.pdbx_description
1 polymer ?
#
loop_
_entity_poly.entity_id
_entity_poly.type
_entity_poly.pdbx_seq_one_letter_code
_entity_poly.pdbx_strand_id
1 'polypeptide(L)'
;MTGSGKSQTLMSILLSLLTTHSADRLIVIYADFKGEAGADSFRNFPQVVAVISNMAEKKSLADRFAETLRGEVARREVLLREAGRRVQGSAFNSVTEYENAIAAGTISPRFRPYSWSPTNSR
;
A
#
# COMPACT_ATOMS: atom_id res chain seq x y z
N MET A 1 18.33 21.39 -6.85
CA MET A 1 19.26 20.33 -7.29
C MET A 1 18.46 19.18 -7.91
N THR A 2 18.09 19.34 -9.17
CA THR A 2 17.70 18.23 -10.05
C THR A 2 18.97 17.46 -10.42
N GLY A 3 18.92 16.12 -10.49
CA GLY A 3 20.09 15.28 -10.81
C GLY A 3 20.81 14.60 -9.64
N SER A 4 20.32 14.68 -8.40
CA SER A 4 20.99 14.04 -7.24
C SER A 4 20.71 12.52 -7.09
N GLY A 5 20.17 11.85 -8.10
CA GLY A 5 19.87 10.40 -8.06
C GLY A 5 18.72 9.94 -7.17
N LYS A 6 18.08 10.79 -6.35
CA LYS A 6 17.01 10.42 -5.41
C LYS A 6 15.87 9.63 -6.06
N SER A 7 15.39 10.08 -7.22
CA SER A 7 14.33 9.39 -7.95
C SER A 7 14.77 8.01 -8.45
N GLN A 8 16.01 7.88 -8.92
CA GLN A 8 16.57 6.59 -9.34
C GLN A 8 16.74 5.63 -8.17
N THR A 9 17.18 6.12 -7.00
CA THR A 9 17.28 5.29 -5.80
C THR A 9 15.90 4.78 -5.35
N LEU A 10 14.89 5.66 -5.30
CA LEU A 10 13.52 5.25 -4.95
C LEU A 10 12.94 4.27 -5.96
N MET A 11 13.15 4.50 -7.26
CA MET A 11 12.74 3.57 -8.31
C MET A 11 13.44 2.21 -8.18
N SER A 12 14.73 2.18 -7.84
CA SER A 12 15.48 0.93 -7.62
C SER A 12 14.96 0.16 -6.41
N ILE A 13 14.67 0.84 -5.30
CA ILE A 13 14.09 0.22 -4.11
C ILE A 13 12.70 -0.34 -4.45
N LEU A 14 11.88 0.47 -5.12
CA LEU A 14 10.54 0.05 -5.53
C LEU A 14 10.60 -1.18 -6.44
N LEU A 15 11.45 -1.14 -7.47
CA LEU A 15 11.63 -2.27 -8.39
C LEU A 15 12.04 -3.53 -7.62
N SER A 16 13.02 -3.41 -6.71
CA SER A 16 13.46 -4.54 -5.87
C SER A 16 12.30 -5.12 -5.05
N LEU A 17 11.42 -4.30 -4.49
CA LEU A 17 10.25 -4.76 -3.72
C LEU A 17 9.23 -5.46 -4.63
N LEU A 18 8.94 -4.87 -5.79
CA LEU A 18 7.98 -5.41 -6.77
C LEU A 18 8.42 -6.75 -7.36
N THR A 19 9.73 -6.99 -7.50
CA THR A 19 10.25 -8.26 -8.04
C THR A 19 10.47 -9.34 -6.98
N THR A 20 10.41 -9.01 -5.70
CA THR A 20 10.68 -9.96 -4.60
C THR A 20 9.45 -10.31 -3.76
N HIS A 21 8.38 -9.53 -3.83
CA HIS A 21 7.17 -9.74 -3.04
C HIS A 21 5.94 -9.82 -3.95
N SER A 22 5.06 -10.80 -3.70
CA SER A 22 3.80 -10.95 -4.44
C SER A 22 2.77 -9.88 -4.05
N ALA A 23 1.76 -9.67 -4.89
CA ALA A 23 0.64 -8.76 -4.63
C ALA A 23 -0.23 -9.17 -3.43
N ASP A 24 -0.11 -10.41 -2.96
CA ASP A 24 -0.78 -10.86 -1.75
C ASP A 24 -0.09 -10.36 -0.46
N ARG A 25 1.18 -9.96 -0.56
CA ARG A 25 2.00 -9.49 0.59
C ARG A 25 2.40 -8.02 0.49
N LEU A 26 2.51 -7.48 -0.72
CA LEU A 26 2.90 -6.11 -0.96
C LEU A 26 1.82 -5.38 -1.76
N ILE A 27 1.41 -4.24 -1.23
CA ILE A 27 0.61 -3.25 -1.93
C ILE A 27 1.43 -1.98 -2.04
N VAL A 28 1.50 -1.42 -3.24
CA VAL A 28 2.23 -0.19 -3.53
C VAL A 28 1.25 0.89 -3.95
N ILE A 29 1.42 2.06 -3.35
CA ILE A 29 0.89 3.31 -3.88
C ILE A 29 2.07 4.23 -4.12
N TYR A 30 2.24 4.63 -5.37
CA TYR A 30 3.30 5.55 -5.76
C TYR A 30 2.75 6.98 -5.84
N ALA A 31 3.44 7.92 -5.21
CA ALA A 31 3.05 9.32 -5.17
C ALA A 31 4.25 10.22 -5.46
N ASP A 32 4.17 11.09 -6.46
CA ASP A 32 5.19 12.11 -6.73
C ASP A 32 4.64 13.54 -6.70
N PHE A 33 5.49 14.46 -6.27
CA PHE A 33 5.11 15.86 -6.10
C PHE A 33 5.24 16.69 -7.37
N LYS A 34 6.20 16.35 -8.25
CA LYS A 34 6.57 17.16 -9.41
C LYS A 34 6.30 16.51 -10.77
N GLY A 35 5.87 15.24 -10.82
CA GLY A 35 5.56 14.54 -12.09
C GLY A 35 6.77 14.10 -12.92
N GLU A 36 8.00 14.28 -12.44
CA GLU A 36 9.22 14.06 -13.23
C GLU A 36 9.79 12.63 -13.12
N ALA A 37 9.21 11.74 -12.30
CA ALA A 37 9.93 10.56 -11.79
C ALA A 37 9.64 9.22 -12.50
N GLY A 38 8.93 9.18 -13.63
CA GLY A 38 8.72 7.93 -14.38
C GLY A 38 7.80 6.91 -13.69
N ALA A 39 6.99 7.38 -12.73
CA ALA A 39 6.06 6.63 -11.91
C ALA A 39 5.13 5.69 -12.71
N ASP A 40 4.73 6.14 -13.91
CA ASP A 40 3.82 5.42 -14.78
C ASP A 40 4.39 4.07 -15.26
N SER A 41 5.72 3.93 -15.27
CA SER A 41 6.42 2.68 -15.65
C SER A 41 6.06 1.50 -14.74
N PHE A 42 5.58 1.77 -13.53
CA PHE A 42 5.23 0.74 -12.55
C PHE A 42 3.74 0.39 -12.51
N ARG A 43 2.88 1.08 -13.27
CA ARG A 43 1.41 0.91 -13.20
C ARG A 43 0.92 -0.52 -13.48
N ASN A 44 1.68 -1.28 -14.28
CA ASN A 44 1.27 -2.61 -14.72
C ASN A 44 1.67 -3.73 -13.74
N PHE A 45 2.37 -3.40 -12.64
CA PHE A 45 2.69 -4.39 -11.62
C PHE A 45 1.44 -4.69 -10.77
N PRO A 46 1.14 -5.97 -10.49
CA PRO A 46 -0.08 -6.35 -9.77
C PRO A 46 -0.14 -5.83 -8.33
N GLN A 47 1.00 -5.49 -7.73
CA GLN A 47 1.11 -4.88 -6.41
C GLN A 47 0.69 -3.40 -6.43
N VAL A 48 0.77 -2.73 -7.58
CA VAL A 48 0.58 -1.28 -7.71
C VAL A 48 -0.90 -0.97 -7.88
N VAL A 49 -1.50 -0.39 -6.85
CA VAL A 49 -2.95 -0.09 -6.85
C VAL A 49 -3.27 1.36 -7.19
N ALA A 50 -2.29 2.25 -7.07
CA ALA A 50 -2.43 3.64 -7.48
C ALA A 50 -1.06 4.26 -7.80
N VAL A 51 -1.05 5.12 -8.82
CA VAL A 51 0.07 6.00 -9.15
C VAL A 51 -0.47 7.42 -9.28
N ILE A 52 -0.05 8.29 -8.36
CA ILE A 52 -0.46 9.68 -8.24
C ILE A 52 0.73 10.54 -8.65
N SER A 53 0.58 11.27 -9.75
CA SER A 53 1.59 12.19 -10.24
C SER A 53 1.17 13.65 -10.11
N ASN A 54 2.17 14.53 -10.03
CA ASN A 54 2.00 15.97 -9.98
C ASN A 54 1.06 16.43 -8.84
N MET A 55 1.33 15.96 -7.62
CA MET A 55 0.51 16.31 -6.44
C MET A 55 0.55 17.80 -6.09
N ALA A 56 1.58 18.54 -6.53
CA ALA A 56 1.65 19.98 -6.30
C ALA A 56 0.45 20.74 -6.89
N GLU A 57 -0.03 20.33 -8.07
CA GLU A 57 -1.22 20.92 -8.71
C GLU A 57 -2.53 20.30 -8.21
N LYS A 58 -2.46 19.13 -7.57
CA LYS A 58 -3.63 18.32 -7.18
C LYS A 58 -3.73 18.16 -5.66
N LYS A 59 -3.62 19.26 -4.91
CA LYS A 59 -3.66 19.25 -3.43
C LYS A 59 -4.90 18.56 -2.87
N SER A 60 -6.08 18.79 -3.44
CA SER A 60 -7.32 18.11 -3.02
C SER A 60 -7.28 16.58 -3.20
N LEU A 61 -6.55 16.09 -4.20
CA LEU A 61 -6.33 14.66 -4.41
C LEU A 61 -5.38 14.08 -3.34
N ALA A 62 -4.36 14.85 -2.95
CA ALA A 62 -3.46 14.47 -1.86
C ALA A 62 -4.20 14.30 -0.52
N ASP A 63 -5.08 15.25 -0.19
CA ASP A 63 -5.85 15.22 1.05
C ASP A 63 -6.82 14.02 1.08
N ARG A 64 -7.55 13.77 -0.02
CA ARG A 64 -8.42 12.59 -0.16
C ARG A 64 -7.66 11.28 -0.10
N PHE A 65 -6.46 11.24 -0.68
CA PHE A 65 -5.60 10.08 -0.62
C PHE A 65 -5.14 9.80 0.81
N ALA A 66 -4.72 10.82 1.55
CA ALA A 66 -4.34 10.70 2.95
C ALA A 66 -5.51 10.27 3.86
N GLU A 67 -6.73 10.74 3.57
CA GLU A 67 -7.95 10.28 4.26
C GLU A 67 -8.24 8.80 3.97
N THR A 68 -8.16 8.38 2.70
CA THR A 68 -8.36 6.99 2.29
C THR A 68 -7.34 6.06 2.95
N LEU A 69 -6.06 6.45 2.99
CA LEU A 69 -5.01 5.69 3.67
C LEU A 69 -5.29 5.51 5.15
N ARG A 70 -5.72 6.57 5.84
CA ARG A 70 -6.09 6.49 7.26
C ARG A 70 -7.26 5.53 7.48
N GLY A 71 -8.28 5.57 6.62
CA GLY A 71 -9.40 4.64 6.65
C GLY A 71 -8.96 3.19 6.47
N GLU A 72 -8.05 2.91 5.53
CA GLU A 72 -7.54 1.55 5.30
C GLU A 72 -6.67 1.05 6.46
N VAL A 73 -5.86 1.90 7.09
CA VAL A 73 -5.11 1.55 8.31
C VAL A 73 -6.09 1.17 9.43
N ALA A 74 -7.10 1.99 9.69
CA ALA A 74 -8.10 1.69 10.71
C ALA A 74 -8.86 0.38 10.42
N ARG A 75 -9.22 0.12 9.15
CA ARG A 75 -9.85 -1.13 8.72
C ARG A 75 -8.95 -2.34 8.97
N ARG A 76 -7.65 -2.23 8.65
CA ARG A 76 -6.67 -3.31 8.88
C ARG A 76 -6.47 -3.57 10.35
N GLU A 77 -6.43 -2.54 11.19
CA GLU A 77 -6.36 -2.73 12.64
C GLU A 77 -7.54 -3.55 13.17
N VAL A 78 -8.77 -3.26 12.73
CA VAL A 78 -9.95 -4.03 13.13
C VAL A 78 -9.82 -5.49 12.71
N LEU A 79 -9.45 -5.74 11.45
CA LEU A 79 -9.29 -7.09 10.92
C LEU A 79 -8.17 -7.86 11.63
N LEU A 80 -7.06 -7.21 11.96
CA LEU A 80 -5.96 -7.80 12.74
C LEU A 80 -6.42 -8.17 14.16
N ARG A 81 -7.14 -7.27 14.84
CA ARG A 81 -7.70 -7.53 16.18
C ARG A 81 -8.67 -8.71 16.17
N GLU A 82 -9.55 -8.78 15.17
CA GLU A 82 -10.51 -9.87 15.00
C GLU A 82 -9.85 -11.19 14.62
N ALA A 83 -8.82 -11.17 13.78
CA ALA A 83 -8.05 -12.36 13.43
C ALA A 83 -7.34 -12.92 14.68
N GLY A 84 -6.69 -12.07 15.46
CA GLY A 84 -6.05 -12.49 16.72
C GLY A 84 -7.06 -13.13 17.67
N ARG A 85 -8.18 -12.46 17.94
CA ARG A 85 -9.23 -12.99 18.84
C ARG A 85 -9.72 -14.37 18.41
N ARG A 86 -9.84 -14.62 17.10
CA ARG A 86 -10.25 -15.93 16.56
C ARG A 86 -9.16 -17.00 16.70
N VAL A 87 -7.88 -16.63 16.58
CA VAL A 87 -6.75 -17.58 16.57
C VAL A 87 -6.29 -17.95 17.98
N GLN A 88 -6.16 -16.96 18.87
CA GLN A 88 -5.52 -17.13 20.18
C GLN A 88 -6.33 -16.57 21.35
N GLY A 89 -7.60 -16.20 21.12
CA GLY A 89 -8.48 -15.65 22.17
C GLY A 89 -8.21 -14.18 22.54
N SER A 90 -7.16 -13.56 22.01
CA SER A 90 -6.78 -12.16 22.24
C SER A 90 -6.31 -11.50 20.94
N ALA A 91 -6.39 -10.17 20.86
CA ALA A 91 -5.88 -9.45 19.68
C ALA A 91 -4.37 -9.68 19.49
N PHE A 92 -3.90 -9.68 18.25
CA PHE A 92 -2.47 -9.65 17.97
C PHE A 92 -1.86 -8.33 18.46
N ASN A 93 -0.66 -8.39 19.05
CA ASN A 93 0.05 -7.21 19.53
C ASN A 93 0.94 -6.57 18.45
N SER A 94 1.21 -7.30 17.37
CA SER A 94 2.09 -6.85 16.29
C SER A 94 1.68 -7.45 14.94
N VAL A 95 2.17 -6.82 13.85
CA VAL A 95 2.05 -7.38 12.50
C VAL A 95 2.84 -8.69 12.37
N THR A 96 3.96 -8.83 13.08
CA THR A 96 4.77 -10.05 13.07
C THR A 96 4.00 -11.26 13.60
N GLU A 97 3.23 -11.11 14.68
CA GLU A 97 2.35 -12.19 15.17
C GLU A 97 1.33 -12.62 14.12
N TYR A 98 0.73 -11.64 13.43
CA TYR A 98 -0.20 -11.89 12.35
C TYR A 98 0.46 -12.62 11.16
N GLU A 99 1.66 -12.21 10.76
CA GLU A 99 2.41 -12.86 9.66
C GLU A 99 2.82 -14.29 10.02
N ASN A 100 3.24 -14.53 11.26
CA ASN A 100 3.54 -15.87 11.75
C ASN A 100 2.29 -16.77 11.73
N ALA A 101 1.13 -16.22 12.08
CA ALA A 101 -0.14 -16.95 12.00
C ALA A 101 -0.54 -17.27 10.55
N ILE A 102 -0.22 -16.42 9.57
CA ILE A 102 -0.37 -16.75 8.15
C ILE A 102 0.60 -17.88 7.76
N ALA A 103 1.88 -17.75 8.13
CA ALA A 103 2.91 -18.72 7.77
C ALA A 103 2.62 -20.11 8.37
N ALA A 104 2.01 -20.17 9.56
CA ALA A 104 1.54 -21.38 10.20
C ALA A 104 0.26 -21.97 9.57
N GLY A 105 -0.38 -21.26 8.62
CA GLY A 105 -1.62 -21.67 7.97
C GLY A 105 -2.88 -21.50 8.82
N THR A 106 -2.78 -20.88 10.00
CA THR A 106 -3.90 -20.68 10.93
C THR A 106 -4.88 -19.62 10.42
N ILE A 107 -4.40 -18.71 9.57
CA ILE A 107 -5.21 -17.68 8.89
C ILE A 107 -4.78 -17.55 7.42
N SER A 108 -5.75 -17.32 6.53
CA SER A 108 -5.49 -17.03 5.13
C SER A 108 -5.31 -15.52 4.91
N PRO A 109 -4.37 -15.08 4.06
CA PRO A 109 -4.20 -13.67 3.72
C PRO A 109 -5.41 -13.16 2.91
N ARG A 110 -6.45 -12.70 3.60
CA ARG A 110 -7.60 -12.02 2.99
C ARG A 110 -7.52 -10.52 3.22
N PHE A 111 -6.52 -9.88 2.63
CA PHE A 111 -6.50 -8.43 2.49
C PHE A 111 -6.46 -8.06 1.02
N ARG A 112 -7.60 -8.20 0.34
CA ARG A 112 -7.79 -7.48 -0.92
C ARG A 112 -8.01 -6.00 -0.59
N PRO A 113 -7.22 -5.07 -1.16
CA PRO A 113 -7.45 -3.65 -0.96
C PRO A 113 -8.85 -3.28 -1.45
N TYR A 114 -9.41 -2.22 -0.88
CA TYR A 114 -10.62 -1.60 -1.43
C TYR A 114 -10.39 -1.28 -2.91
N SER A 115 -11.33 -1.63 -3.79
CA SER A 115 -11.25 -1.25 -5.20
C SER A 115 -11.42 0.27 -5.29
N TRP A 116 -10.31 1.00 -5.37
CA TRP A 116 -10.34 2.43 -5.65
C TRP A 116 -10.69 2.62 -7.13
N SER A 117 -11.85 3.22 -7.42
CA SER A 117 -12.21 3.68 -8.75
C SER A 117 -12.11 5.21 -8.80
N PRO A 118 -11.40 5.81 -9.79
CA PRO A 118 -11.32 7.26 -9.93
C PRO A 118 -12.67 7.95 -10.17
N THR A 119 -13.71 7.18 -10.51
CA THR A 119 -15.02 7.68 -10.96
C THR A 119 -16.06 7.87 -9.87
N ASN A 120 -15.76 7.65 -8.58
CA ASN A 120 -16.75 7.90 -7.54
C ASN A 120 -16.78 9.37 -7.13
N SER A 121 -17.29 10.20 -8.05
CA SER A 121 -17.85 11.52 -7.76
C SER A 121 -19.36 11.36 -7.56
N ARG A 122 -19.79 11.42 -6.30
CA ARG A 122 -21.06 12.08 -5.96
C ARG A 122 -20.71 13.37 -5.24
#